data_AF-A0A1F2PBH8-F1
#
_entry.id   AF-A0A1F2PBH8-F1
#
_cell.length_a   1.000
_cell.length_b   1.000
_cell.length_c   1.000
_cell.angle_alpha   90.00
_cell.angle_beta   90.00
_cell.angle_gamma   90.00
#
_symmetry.space_group_name_H-M   'P 1'
#
loop_
_entity.id
_entity.type
_entity.pdbx_description
1 polymer ?
#
loop_
_entity_poly.entity_id
_entity_poly.type
_entity_poly.pdbx_seq_one_letter_code
_entity_poly.pdbx_strand_id
1 'polypeptide(L)'
;MSLNKDINMRPVSHLILTSLLIILAEVSTCLAGPKAGIAFNIAILLLLILQFTFIKDPSSDFTRLFQVMTLIPLYRIITLSIPVELITYEGYLIAVTTSLLAGSLILITVLGISLEDVGMRLRDPILQILCIIAGPFIGYLEWMLLMPSGLEPPIPASLILMLAAFTDELIFRGIIQQSVERAMKNPLFAILLTSTLYATFFVSYASELWLILLVFLTSIFFGYVVSKSGSIAGVLISHALLNIFYLVICPIWM
;
A
#
# COMPACT_ATOMS: atom_id res chain seq x y z
N MET A 1 -19.24 -16.67 -35.84
CA MET A 1 -18.01 -15.93 -35.51
C MET A 1 -18.10 -15.52 -34.03
N SER A 2 -17.95 -16.52 -33.16
CA SER A 2 -18.07 -16.37 -31.71
C SER A 2 -16.94 -17.17 -31.09
N LEU A 3 -15.84 -16.50 -30.72
CA LEU A 3 -14.74 -17.10 -29.97
C LEU A 3 -13.76 -15.98 -29.59
N ASN A 4 -14.06 -15.26 -28.49
CA ASN A 4 -13.03 -14.70 -27.60
C ASN A 4 -13.65 -14.08 -26.32
N LYS A 5 -14.48 -14.83 -25.59
CA LYS A 5 -15.02 -14.39 -24.28
C LYS A 5 -14.48 -15.16 -23.09
N ASP A 6 -13.56 -16.11 -23.32
CA ASP A 6 -12.78 -16.72 -22.26
C ASP A 6 -11.60 -15.81 -21.92
N ILE A 7 -11.90 -14.60 -21.42
CA ILE A 7 -10.97 -13.96 -20.50
C ILE A 7 -10.77 -14.99 -19.41
N ASN A 8 -9.54 -15.46 -19.24
CA ASN A 8 -9.15 -16.55 -18.36
C ASN A 8 -9.71 -16.30 -16.94
N MET A 9 -10.92 -16.79 -16.65
CA MET A 9 -11.71 -16.42 -15.45
C MET A 9 -11.07 -16.91 -14.16
N ARG A 10 -10.16 -17.90 -14.27
CA ARG A 10 -9.50 -18.53 -13.13
C ARG A 10 -8.51 -17.59 -12.44
N PRO A 11 -7.51 -16.98 -13.10
CA PRO A 11 -6.65 -15.99 -12.46
C PRO A 11 -7.41 -14.82 -11.79
N VAL A 12 -8.46 -14.32 -12.43
CA VAL A 12 -9.27 -13.22 -11.87
C VAL A 12 -10.01 -13.66 -10.60
N SER A 13 -10.59 -14.86 -10.58
CA SER A 13 -11.26 -15.38 -9.39
C SER A 13 -10.29 -15.61 -8.23
N HIS A 14 -9.06 -16.03 -8.50
CA HIS A 14 -8.02 -16.18 -7.47
C HIS A 14 -7.60 -14.82 -6.91
N LEU A 15 -7.42 -13.80 -7.76
CA LEU A 15 -7.12 -12.44 -7.30
C LEU A 15 -8.23 -11.91 -6.37
N ILE A 16 -9.49 -12.07 -6.77
CA ILE A 16 -10.65 -11.65 -5.96
C ILE A 16 -10.68 -12.42 -4.63
N LEU A 17 -10.51 -13.75 -4.68
CA LEU A 17 -10.50 -14.60 -3.49
C LEU A 17 -9.37 -14.20 -2.53
N THR A 18 -8.15 -14.04 -3.01
CA THR A 18 -7.01 -13.58 -2.21
C THR A 18 -7.31 -12.23 -1.57
N SER A 19 -7.88 -11.29 -2.32
CA SER A 19 -8.20 -9.95 -1.82
C SER A 19 -9.27 -10.01 -0.71
N LEU A 20 -10.29 -10.84 -0.88
CA LEU A 20 -11.31 -11.09 0.14
C LEU A 20 -10.72 -11.75 1.39
N LEU A 21 -9.80 -12.70 1.24
CA LEU A 21 -9.10 -13.33 2.37
C LEU A 21 -8.25 -12.31 3.14
N ILE A 22 -7.58 -11.39 2.45
CA ILE A 22 -6.82 -10.30 3.09
C ILE A 22 -7.75 -9.39 3.90
N ILE A 23 -8.90 -9.01 3.34
CA ILE A 23 -9.89 -8.21 4.07
C ILE A 23 -10.42 -8.98 5.29
N LEU A 24 -10.70 -10.28 5.15
CA LEU A 24 -11.13 -11.12 6.26
C LEU A 24 -10.05 -11.24 7.34
N ALA A 25 -8.77 -11.32 6.97
CA ALA A 25 -7.66 -11.32 7.92
C ALA A 25 -7.61 -10.03 8.73
N GLU A 26 -7.90 -8.89 8.11
CA GLU A 26 -7.99 -7.62 8.82
C GLU A 26 -9.17 -7.59 9.79
N VAL A 27 -10.36 -8.02 9.36
CA VAL A 27 -11.53 -8.14 10.24
C VAL A 27 -11.23 -9.07 11.42
N SER A 28 -10.51 -10.17 11.20
CA SER A 28 -10.07 -11.07 12.26
C SER A 28 -9.12 -10.40 13.26
N THR A 29 -8.30 -9.46 12.79
CA THR A 29 -7.39 -8.67 13.62
C THR A 29 -8.18 -7.77 14.56
N CYS A 30 -9.23 -7.10 14.06
CA CYS A 30 -10.11 -6.27 14.87
C CYS A 30 -10.89 -7.08 15.92
N LEU A 31 -11.42 -8.25 15.54
CA LEU A 31 -12.32 -9.02 16.39
C LEU A 31 -11.61 -9.95 17.38
N ALA A 32 -10.45 -10.51 17.00
CA ALA A 32 -9.73 -11.53 17.77
C ALA A 32 -8.29 -11.13 18.13
N GLY A 33 -7.85 -9.93 17.75
CA GLY A 33 -6.57 -9.34 18.11
C GLY A 33 -5.41 -9.68 17.15
N PRO A 34 -4.21 -9.08 17.38
CA PRO A 34 -3.06 -9.16 16.48
C PRO A 34 -2.59 -10.60 16.16
N LYS A 35 -2.67 -11.51 17.14
CA LYS A 35 -2.24 -12.91 16.97
C LYS A 35 -3.08 -13.65 15.93
N ALA A 36 -4.39 -13.40 15.90
CA ALA A 36 -5.28 -13.98 14.90
C ALA A 36 -4.94 -13.41 13.51
N GLY A 37 -4.79 -12.08 13.42
CA GLY A 37 -4.36 -11.40 12.19
C GLY A 37 -3.08 -11.97 11.59
N ILE A 38 -2.05 -12.18 12.41
CA ILE A 38 -0.79 -12.81 11.99
C ILE A 38 -1.03 -14.22 11.45
N ALA A 39 -1.79 -15.05 12.17
CA ALA A 39 -2.07 -16.42 11.73
C ALA A 39 -2.80 -16.48 10.37
N PHE A 40 -3.81 -15.62 10.17
CA PHE A 40 -4.50 -15.51 8.88
C PHE A 40 -3.57 -15.03 7.76
N ASN A 41 -2.75 -14.01 8.01
CA ASN A 41 -1.80 -13.51 7.01
C ASN A 41 -0.71 -14.54 6.65
N ILE A 42 -0.23 -15.34 7.62
CA ILE A 42 0.67 -16.48 7.35
C ILE A 42 -0.04 -17.51 6.47
N ALA A 43 -1.30 -17.86 6.77
CA ALA A 43 -2.06 -18.80 5.95
C ALA A 43 -2.24 -18.27 4.52
N ILE A 44 -2.57 -16.98 4.35
CA ILE A 44 -2.69 -16.34 3.02
C ILE A 44 -1.36 -16.35 2.29
N LEU A 45 -0.25 -16.04 2.97
CA LEU A 45 1.09 -16.09 2.37
C LEU A 45 1.42 -17.50 1.87
N LEU A 46 1.14 -18.53 2.67
CA LEU A 46 1.32 -19.93 2.28
C LEU A 46 0.42 -20.30 1.09
N LEU A 47 -0.85 -19.87 1.09
CA LEU A 47 -1.76 -20.09 -0.03
C LEU A 47 -1.26 -19.42 -1.31
N LEU A 48 -0.74 -18.19 -1.21
CA LEU A 48 -0.14 -17.46 -2.33
C LEU A 48 1.11 -18.15 -2.88
N ILE A 49 1.89 -18.85 -2.05
CA ILE A 49 3.05 -19.63 -2.49
C ILE A 49 2.56 -20.94 -3.14
N LEU A 50 1.62 -21.64 -2.49
CA LEU A 50 1.10 -22.93 -2.95
C LEU A 50 0.28 -22.82 -4.23
N GLN A 51 -0.40 -21.71 -4.49
CA GLN A 51 -1.17 -21.53 -5.72
C GLN A 51 -0.32 -21.71 -6.98
N PHE A 52 0.99 -21.37 -6.93
CA PHE A 52 1.89 -21.56 -8.06
C PHE A 52 2.11 -23.03 -8.41
N THR A 53 1.87 -23.94 -7.47
CA THR A 53 1.88 -25.39 -7.72
C THR A 53 0.64 -25.83 -8.50
N PHE A 54 -0.49 -25.13 -8.36
CA PHE A 54 -1.79 -25.56 -8.88
C PHE A 54 -2.26 -24.78 -10.11
N ILE A 55 -1.80 -23.55 -10.31
CA ILE A 55 -2.13 -22.74 -11.50
C ILE A 55 -1.24 -23.20 -12.66
N LYS A 56 -1.87 -23.87 -13.65
CA LYS A 56 -1.20 -24.26 -14.89
C LYS A 56 -1.08 -23.07 -15.85
N ASP A 57 0.12 -22.85 -16.36
CA ASP A 57 0.47 -21.89 -17.41
C ASP A 57 -0.19 -20.50 -17.27
N PRO A 58 -0.08 -19.82 -16.10
CA PRO A 58 -0.50 -18.44 -15.99
C PRO A 58 0.34 -17.56 -16.92
N SER A 59 -0.29 -16.55 -17.54
CA SER A 59 0.46 -15.51 -18.26
C SER A 59 1.48 -14.86 -17.32
N SER A 60 2.62 -14.42 -17.85
CA SER A 60 3.67 -13.74 -17.09
C SER A 60 3.17 -12.59 -16.20
N ASP A 61 2.17 -11.83 -16.67
CA ASP A 61 1.59 -10.70 -15.94
C ASP A 61 0.85 -11.15 -14.67
N PHE A 62 0.04 -12.21 -14.77
CA PHE A 62 -0.65 -12.80 -13.61
C PHE A 62 0.31 -13.51 -12.64
N THR A 63 1.33 -14.20 -13.15
CA THR A 63 2.38 -14.79 -12.30
C THR A 63 3.05 -13.72 -11.46
N ARG A 64 3.48 -12.62 -12.10
CA ARG A 64 4.07 -11.46 -11.42
C ARG A 64 3.09 -10.86 -10.41
N LEU A 65 1.83 -10.66 -10.79
CA LEU A 65 0.80 -10.13 -9.90
C LEU A 65 0.68 -10.95 -8.61
N PHE A 66 0.56 -12.27 -8.72
CA PHE A 66 0.44 -13.13 -7.54
C PHE A 66 1.70 -13.13 -6.67
N GLN A 67 2.89 -13.00 -7.27
CA GLN A 67 4.14 -12.87 -6.52
C GLN A 67 4.18 -11.54 -5.76
N VAL A 68 3.77 -10.44 -6.36
CA VAL A 68 3.75 -9.14 -5.68
C VAL A 68 2.67 -9.00 -4.62
N MET A 69 1.56 -9.73 -4.77
CA MET A 69 0.52 -9.81 -3.75
C MET A 69 1.02 -10.39 -2.42
N THR A 70 2.15 -11.11 -2.41
CA THR A 70 2.80 -11.58 -1.17
C THR A 70 3.26 -10.45 -0.26
N LEU A 71 3.51 -9.25 -0.81
CA LEU A 71 3.89 -8.08 -0.01
C LEU A 71 2.78 -7.67 0.96
N ILE A 72 1.51 -7.91 0.64
CA ILE A 72 0.38 -7.49 1.49
C ILE A 72 0.29 -8.27 2.80
N PRO A 73 0.25 -9.63 2.80
CA PRO A 73 0.31 -10.38 4.05
C PRO A 73 1.66 -10.21 4.76
N LEU A 74 2.78 -10.06 4.03
CA LEU A 74 4.07 -9.76 4.65
C LEU A 74 4.05 -8.41 5.39
N TYR A 75 3.44 -7.39 4.79
CA TYR A 75 3.21 -6.09 5.41
C TYR A 75 2.49 -6.25 6.73
N ARG A 76 1.36 -6.97 6.74
CA ARG A 76 0.59 -7.17 7.98
C ARG A 76 1.30 -8.02 9.01
N ILE A 77 2.02 -9.08 8.62
CA ILE A 77 2.82 -9.86 9.55
C ILE A 77 3.84 -8.96 10.25
N ILE A 78 4.59 -8.14 9.51
CA ILE A 78 5.60 -7.25 10.09
C ILE A 78 4.96 -6.20 11.01
N THR A 79 3.93 -5.49 10.52
CA THR A 79 3.27 -4.42 11.29
C THR A 79 2.55 -4.89 12.55
N LEU A 80 2.07 -6.14 12.60
CA LEU A 80 1.43 -6.74 13.77
C LEU A 80 2.39 -7.46 14.71
N SER A 81 3.57 -7.86 14.24
CA SER A 81 4.55 -8.61 15.04
C SER A 81 5.38 -7.72 15.97
N ILE A 82 5.43 -6.42 15.69
CA ILE A 82 6.21 -5.47 16.50
C ILE A 82 5.28 -4.86 17.56
N PRO A 83 5.48 -5.17 18.85
CA PRO A 83 4.65 -4.63 19.93
C PRO A 83 5.01 -3.17 20.18
N VAL A 84 4.07 -2.27 19.87
CA VAL A 84 4.24 -0.81 20.02
C VAL A 84 4.36 -0.42 21.50
N GLU A 85 3.94 -1.29 22.43
CA GLU A 85 4.04 -1.05 23.88
C GLU A 85 5.46 -1.24 24.42
N LEU A 86 6.34 -1.93 23.68
CA LEU A 86 7.71 -2.23 24.12
C LEU A 86 8.77 -1.30 23.55
N ILE A 87 8.42 -0.52 22.52
CA ILE A 87 9.35 0.38 21.81
C ILE A 87 8.69 1.75 21.58
N THR A 88 9.47 2.77 21.24
CA THR A 88 8.88 4.05 20.86
C THR A 88 8.19 3.95 19.49
N TYR A 89 7.25 4.85 19.22
CA TYR A 89 6.55 4.87 17.93
C TYR A 89 7.52 5.16 16.76
N GLU A 90 8.54 5.99 16.97
CA GLU A 90 9.61 6.21 15.98
C GLU A 90 10.42 4.94 15.73
N GLY A 91 10.72 4.18 16.79
CA GLY A 91 11.37 2.87 16.69
C GLY A 91 10.52 1.87 15.91
N TYR A 92 9.21 1.88 16.13
CA TYR A 92 8.25 1.08 15.36
C TYR A 92 8.28 1.44 13.88
N LEU A 93 8.17 2.74 13.54
CA LEU A 93 8.20 3.21 12.16
C LEU A 93 9.51 2.80 11.46
N ILE A 94 10.66 3.01 12.10
CA ILE A 94 11.95 2.61 11.53
C ILE A 94 11.98 1.11 11.24
N ALA A 95 11.62 0.28 12.22
CA ALA A 95 11.69 -1.17 12.09
C ALA A 95 10.76 -1.71 11.00
N VAL A 96 9.51 -1.22 10.96
CA VAL A 96 8.52 -1.59 9.94
C VAL A 96 8.98 -1.15 8.56
N THR A 97 9.25 0.15 8.39
CA THR A 97 9.56 0.74 7.08
C THR A 97 10.82 0.13 6.47
N THR A 98 11.89 -0.05 7.26
CA THR A 98 13.14 -0.64 6.74
C THR A 98 12.97 -2.10 6.33
N SER A 99 12.22 -2.88 7.12
CA SER A 99 11.94 -4.30 6.81
C SER A 99 11.11 -4.43 5.53
N LEU A 100 10.09 -3.60 5.37
CA LEU A 100 9.22 -3.60 4.19
C LEU A 100 9.93 -3.10 2.94
N LEU A 101 10.75 -2.06 3.08
CA LEU A 101 11.58 -1.58 1.97
C LEU A 101 12.56 -2.66 1.52
N ALA A 102 13.25 -3.32 2.45
CA ALA A 102 14.14 -4.44 2.12
C ALA A 102 13.41 -5.56 1.38
N GLY A 103 12.25 -6.01 1.89
CA GLY A 103 11.42 -7.02 1.23
C GLY A 103 10.99 -6.62 -0.19
N SER A 104 10.61 -5.36 -0.37
CA SER A 104 10.20 -4.80 -1.66
C SER A 104 11.35 -4.74 -2.66
N LEU A 105 12.54 -4.30 -2.23
CA LEU A 105 13.73 -4.23 -3.08
C LEU A 105 14.24 -5.63 -3.47
N ILE A 106 14.20 -6.60 -2.55
CA ILE A 106 14.50 -8.00 -2.84
C ILE A 106 13.53 -8.52 -3.90
N LEU A 107 12.23 -8.26 -3.73
CA LEU A 107 11.22 -8.72 -4.68
C LEU A 107 11.40 -8.10 -6.06
N ILE A 108 11.66 -6.78 -6.14
CA ILE A 108 11.98 -6.09 -7.39
C ILE A 108 13.18 -6.77 -8.09
N THR A 109 14.23 -7.06 -7.33
CA THR A 109 15.47 -7.66 -7.85
C THR A 109 15.23 -9.09 -8.35
N VAL A 110 14.57 -9.93 -7.53
CA VAL A 110 14.32 -11.34 -7.85
C VAL A 110 13.38 -11.50 -9.03
N LEU A 111 12.37 -10.64 -9.15
CA LEU A 111 11.41 -10.67 -10.25
C LEU A 111 11.89 -9.93 -11.50
N GLY A 112 13.08 -9.31 -11.45
CA GLY A 112 13.62 -8.51 -12.55
C GLY A 112 12.71 -7.34 -12.94
N ILE A 113 12.00 -6.77 -11.97
CA ILE A 113 11.12 -5.62 -12.20
C ILE A 113 12.01 -4.39 -12.39
N SER A 114 11.84 -3.68 -13.50
CA SER A 114 12.59 -2.45 -13.73
C SER A 114 12.08 -1.31 -12.85
N LEU A 115 12.94 -0.34 -12.51
CA LEU A 115 12.50 0.90 -11.82
C LEU A 115 11.40 1.62 -12.62
N GLU A 116 11.53 1.52 -13.93
CA GLU A 116 10.57 1.95 -14.92
C GLU A 116 9.19 1.30 -14.78
N ASP A 117 9.15 0.01 -14.43
CA ASP A 117 7.94 -0.78 -14.21
C ASP A 117 7.26 -0.50 -12.86
N VAL A 118 7.95 0.17 -11.93
CA VAL A 118 7.37 0.65 -10.66
C VAL A 118 7.13 2.15 -10.68
N GLY A 119 7.21 2.80 -11.85
CA GLY A 119 6.90 4.22 -12.01
C GLY A 119 7.95 5.17 -11.42
N MET A 120 9.18 4.71 -11.18
CA MET A 120 10.32 5.55 -10.77
C MET A 120 10.88 6.32 -11.97
N ARG A 121 10.05 7.21 -12.52
CA ARG A 121 10.30 8.06 -13.67
C ARG A 121 9.62 9.40 -13.44
N LEU A 122 10.12 10.47 -14.05
CA LEU A 122 9.41 11.75 -14.08
C LEU A 122 8.58 11.82 -15.36
N ARG A 123 7.25 11.88 -15.22
CA ARG A 123 6.29 12.02 -16.31
C ARG A 123 5.11 12.88 -15.87
N ASP A 124 4.59 13.66 -16.82
CA ASP A 124 3.49 14.61 -16.60
C ASP A 124 3.74 15.56 -15.40
N PRO A 125 4.71 16.48 -15.52
CA PRO A 125 5.16 17.29 -14.39
C PRO A 125 4.05 18.17 -13.80
N ILE A 126 3.06 18.58 -14.61
CA ILE A 126 1.93 19.38 -14.14
C ILE A 126 1.10 18.55 -13.17
N LEU A 127 0.72 17.34 -13.55
CA LEU A 127 -0.05 16.46 -12.67
C LEU A 127 0.71 16.09 -11.40
N GLN A 128 2.03 15.87 -11.50
CA GLN A 128 2.88 15.62 -10.33
C GLN A 128 2.95 16.82 -9.38
N ILE A 129 3.11 18.03 -9.90
CA ILE A 129 3.14 19.26 -9.08
C ILE A 129 1.80 19.49 -8.39
N LEU A 130 0.69 19.33 -9.11
CA LEU A 130 -0.65 19.44 -8.51
C LEU A 130 -0.86 18.40 -7.41
N CYS A 131 -0.37 17.17 -7.61
CA CYS A 131 -0.39 16.13 -6.59
C CYS A 131 0.43 16.53 -5.35
N ILE A 132 1.67 17.00 -5.54
CA ILE A 132 2.55 17.46 -4.45
C ILE A 132 1.88 18.54 -3.60
N ILE A 133 1.19 19.50 -4.23
CA ILE A 133 0.49 20.59 -3.54
C ILE A 133 -0.70 20.06 -2.74
N ALA A 134 -1.36 18.99 -3.18
CA ALA A 134 -2.49 18.40 -2.47
C ALA A 134 -2.09 17.74 -1.14
N GLY A 135 -0.87 17.17 -1.06
CA GLY A 135 -0.36 16.47 0.13
C GLY A 135 -0.52 17.25 1.44
N PRO A 136 0.05 18.47 1.56
CA PRO A 136 -0.14 19.34 2.73
C PRO A 136 -1.59 19.59 3.12
N PHE A 137 -2.47 19.83 2.14
CA PHE A 137 -3.89 20.09 2.39
C PHE A 137 -4.57 18.85 2.98
N ILE A 138 -4.30 17.67 2.42
CA ILE A 138 -4.82 16.40 2.94
C ILE A 138 -4.26 16.13 4.35
N GLY A 139 -2.96 16.36 4.58
CA GLY A 139 -2.34 16.17 5.89
C GLY A 139 -2.95 17.06 6.97
N TYR A 140 -3.31 18.31 6.62
CA TYR A 140 -4.07 19.20 7.49
C TYR A 140 -5.48 18.66 7.79
N LEU A 141 -6.19 18.12 6.80
CA LEU A 141 -7.50 17.50 7.01
C LEU A 141 -7.43 16.27 7.93
N GLU A 142 -6.43 15.39 7.74
CA GLU A 142 -6.21 14.24 8.63
C GLU A 142 -5.90 14.69 10.07
N TRP A 143 -5.08 15.74 10.21
CA TRP A 143 -4.79 16.31 11.51
C TRP A 143 -6.03 16.91 12.18
N MET A 144 -6.89 17.62 11.45
CA MET A 144 -8.13 18.17 12.00
C MET A 144 -9.07 17.08 12.52
N LEU A 145 -9.06 15.89 11.90
CA LEU A 145 -9.92 14.78 12.30
C LEU A 145 -9.44 14.10 13.58
N LEU A 146 -8.13 13.97 13.79
CA LEU A 146 -7.57 13.16 14.88
C LEU A 146 -6.85 13.95 15.97
N MET A 147 -6.37 15.16 15.65
CA MET A 147 -5.56 16.03 16.50
C MET A 147 -4.46 15.26 17.26
N PRO A 148 -3.57 14.52 16.54
CA PRO A 148 -2.57 13.69 17.19
C PRO A 148 -1.55 14.53 17.96
N SER A 149 -0.93 13.92 18.97
CA SER A 149 0.33 14.42 19.51
C SER A 149 1.42 14.36 18.44
N GLY A 150 2.17 15.44 18.26
CA GLY A 150 3.26 15.50 17.29
C GLY A 150 4.41 14.55 17.61
N LEU A 151 5.19 14.21 16.58
CA LEU A 151 6.42 13.43 16.71
C LEU A 151 7.63 14.34 16.95
N GLU A 152 8.49 13.94 17.89
CA GLU A 152 9.67 14.67 18.31
C GLU A 152 10.92 13.78 18.28
N PRO A 153 12.10 14.29 17.89
CA PRO A 153 12.35 15.62 17.35
C PRO A 153 11.91 15.75 15.87
N PRO A 154 11.57 16.96 15.38
CA PRO A 154 10.91 17.16 14.10
C PRO A 154 11.75 16.72 12.89
N ILE A 155 13.07 16.90 12.94
CA ILE A 155 13.97 16.54 11.82
C ILE A 155 14.06 15.01 11.65
N PRO A 156 14.45 14.22 12.67
CA PRO A 156 14.38 12.77 12.60
C PRO A 156 12.99 12.23 12.24
N ALA A 157 11.92 12.77 12.84
CA ALA A 157 10.56 12.36 12.54
C ALA A 157 10.22 12.56 11.05
N SER A 158 10.54 13.73 10.49
CA SER A 158 10.30 14.03 9.08
C SER A 158 11.02 13.05 8.15
N LEU A 159 12.29 12.71 8.45
CA LEU A 159 13.05 11.75 7.65
C LEU A 159 12.44 10.34 7.67
N ILE A 160 11.97 9.90 8.85
CA ILE A 160 11.32 8.59 9.01
C ILE A 160 9.98 8.58 8.24
N LEU A 161 9.18 9.65 8.36
CA LEU A 161 7.90 9.78 7.66
C LEU A 161 8.06 9.85 6.14
N MET A 162 9.14 10.49 5.64
CA MET A 162 9.50 10.46 4.23
C MET A 162 9.83 9.04 3.76
N LEU A 163 10.60 8.28 4.55
CA LEU A 163 10.95 6.91 4.22
C LEU A 163 9.72 5.98 4.27
N ALA A 164 8.82 6.20 5.22
CA ALA A 164 7.55 5.47 5.32
C ALA A 164 6.67 5.72 4.09
N ALA A 165 6.45 6.99 3.73
CA ALA A 165 5.71 7.38 2.54
C ALA A 165 6.35 6.80 1.25
N PHE A 166 7.68 6.86 1.14
CA PHE A 166 8.40 6.23 0.03
C PHE A 166 8.09 4.73 -0.07
N THR A 167 8.16 4.03 1.05
CA THR A 167 8.01 2.57 1.10
C THR A 167 6.58 2.16 0.75
N ASP A 168 5.59 2.85 1.32
CA ASP A 168 4.17 2.63 1.03
C ASP A 168 3.86 2.88 -0.44
N GLU A 169 4.30 4.02 -1.00
CA GLU A 169 4.01 4.32 -2.40
C GLU A 169 4.74 3.40 -3.37
N LEU A 170 5.95 2.95 -3.04
CA LEU A 170 6.64 1.92 -3.80
C LEU A 170 5.85 0.61 -3.79
N ILE A 171 5.38 0.15 -2.63
CA ILE A 171 4.64 -1.13 -2.50
C ILE A 171 3.29 -1.04 -3.20
N PHE A 172 2.46 -0.08 -2.83
CA PHE A 172 1.07 -0.05 -3.27
C PHE A 172 0.94 0.50 -4.68
N ARG A 173 1.55 1.63 -5.00
CA ARG A 173 1.35 2.33 -6.29
C ARG A 173 2.38 1.91 -7.32
N GLY A 174 3.62 1.69 -6.88
CA GLY A 174 4.70 1.21 -7.74
C GLY A 174 4.54 -0.25 -8.13
N ILE A 175 4.50 -1.15 -7.15
CA ILE A 175 4.56 -2.60 -7.37
C ILE A 175 3.16 -3.19 -7.59
N ILE A 176 2.25 -3.05 -6.63
CA ILE A 176 0.95 -3.75 -6.64
C ILE A 176 0.02 -3.18 -7.71
N GLN A 177 -0.28 -1.88 -7.67
CA GLN A 177 -1.23 -1.27 -8.60
C GLN A 177 -0.80 -1.46 -10.06
N GLN A 178 0.46 -1.21 -10.40
CA GLN A 178 0.93 -1.40 -11.77
C GLN A 178 0.89 -2.88 -12.20
N SER A 179 1.13 -3.82 -11.28
CA SER A 179 1.00 -5.25 -11.60
C SER A 179 -0.46 -5.65 -11.84
N VAL A 180 -1.40 -5.13 -11.03
CA VAL A 180 -2.85 -5.34 -11.26
C VAL A 180 -3.27 -4.72 -12.58
N GLU A 181 -2.86 -3.48 -12.85
CA GLU A 181 -3.21 -2.76 -14.08
C GLU A 181 -2.67 -3.48 -15.32
N ARG A 182 -1.44 -4.00 -15.27
CA ARG A 182 -0.86 -4.81 -16.35
C ARG A 182 -1.61 -6.12 -16.55
N ALA A 183 -1.89 -6.87 -15.49
CA ALA A 183 -2.55 -8.17 -15.62
C ALA A 183 -4.02 -8.04 -16.08
N MET A 184 -4.73 -7.04 -15.56
CA MET A 184 -6.17 -6.85 -15.82
C MET A 184 -6.46 -5.96 -17.03
N LYS A 185 -5.47 -5.20 -17.51
CA LYS A 185 -5.63 -4.14 -18.53
C LYS A 185 -6.77 -3.17 -18.19
N ASN A 186 -6.98 -2.92 -16.89
CA ASN A 186 -8.08 -2.10 -16.38
C ASN A 186 -7.56 -1.17 -15.26
N PRO A 187 -7.27 0.10 -15.60
CA PRO A 187 -6.81 1.13 -14.66
C PRO A 187 -7.74 1.33 -13.46
N LEU A 188 -9.04 1.44 -13.72
CA LEU A 188 -10.03 1.71 -12.66
C LEU A 188 -10.07 0.55 -11.66
N PHE A 189 -10.05 -0.69 -12.15
CA PHE A 189 -10.01 -1.86 -11.28
C PHE A 189 -8.73 -1.90 -10.43
N ALA A 190 -7.57 -1.59 -11.02
CA ALA A 190 -6.30 -1.55 -10.30
C ALA A 190 -6.29 -0.48 -9.20
N ILE A 191 -6.80 0.71 -9.50
CA ILE A 191 -6.92 1.82 -8.54
C ILE A 191 -7.84 1.40 -7.39
N LEU A 192 -9.06 0.93 -7.69
CA LEU A 192 -10.04 0.58 -6.67
C LEU A 192 -9.58 -0.60 -5.79
N LEU A 193 -9.01 -1.64 -6.41
CA LEU A 193 -8.52 -2.80 -5.67
C LEU A 193 -7.38 -2.42 -4.73
N THR A 194 -6.36 -1.74 -5.25
CA THR A 194 -5.20 -1.34 -4.44
C THR A 194 -5.61 -0.36 -3.35
N SER A 195 -6.53 0.58 -3.66
CA SER A 195 -7.03 1.54 -2.66
C SER A 195 -7.80 0.86 -1.54
N THR A 196 -8.60 -0.16 -1.89
CA THR A 196 -9.35 -0.96 -0.90
C THR A 196 -8.39 -1.72 0.00
N LEU A 197 -7.40 -2.40 -0.57
CA LEU A 197 -6.40 -3.17 0.18
C LEU A 197 -5.58 -2.26 1.11
N TYR A 198 -5.17 -1.07 0.64
CA TYR A 198 -4.46 -0.08 1.46
C TYR A 198 -5.32 0.44 2.62
N ALA A 199 -6.53 0.92 2.32
CA ALA A 199 -7.42 1.49 3.35
C ALA A 199 -7.88 0.45 4.38
N THR A 200 -7.95 -0.82 3.99
CA THR A 200 -8.29 -1.92 4.91
C THR A 200 -7.33 -1.96 6.09
N PHE A 201 -6.04 -1.68 5.89
CA PHE A 201 -5.07 -1.70 6.99
C PHE A 201 -5.36 -0.69 8.09
N PHE A 202 -6.10 0.37 7.79
CA PHE A 202 -6.48 1.38 8.77
C PHE A 202 -7.67 0.94 9.63
N VAL A 203 -8.40 -0.11 9.25
CA VAL A 203 -9.57 -0.61 10.01
C VAL A 203 -9.15 -1.13 11.39
N SER A 204 -7.97 -1.74 11.54
CA SER A 204 -7.50 -2.19 12.87
C SER A 204 -6.86 -1.09 13.72
N TYR A 205 -6.50 0.06 13.13
CA TYR A 205 -5.82 1.16 13.85
C TYR A 205 -6.73 2.36 14.12
N ALA A 206 -7.69 2.62 13.25
CA ALA A 206 -8.54 3.79 13.31
C ALA A 206 -9.91 3.43 13.93
N SER A 207 -10.29 4.16 14.98
CA SER A 207 -11.66 4.12 15.50
C SER A 207 -12.64 4.97 14.67
N GLU A 208 -12.10 5.88 13.86
CA GLU A 208 -12.83 6.93 13.15
C GLU A 208 -13.12 6.51 11.70
N LEU A 209 -14.39 6.24 11.37
CA LEU A 209 -14.81 5.90 10.01
C LEU A 209 -14.40 6.99 8.98
N TRP A 210 -14.41 8.25 9.39
CA TRP A 210 -14.04 9.38 8.55
C TRP A 210 -12.57 9.35 8.13
N LEU A 211 -11.68 8.89 9.00
CA LEU A 211 -10.27 8.72 8.65
C LEU A 211 -10.11 7.64 7.59
N ILE A 212 -10.76 6.49 7.75
CA ILE A 212 -10.68 5.38 6.80
C ILE A 212 -11.18 5.83 5.42
N LEU A 213 -12.29 6.60 5.38
CA LEU A 213 -12.80 7.17 4.14
C LEU A 213 -11.83 8.18 3.52
N LEU A 214 -11.21 9.06 4.31
CA LEU A 214 -10.23 10.03 3.82
C LEU A 214 -9.01 9.33 3.22
N VAL A 215 -8.44 8.35 3.93
CA VAL A 215 -7.32 7.54 3.45
C VAL A 215 -7.68 6.80 2.16
N PHE A 216 -8.88 6.23 2.07
CA PHE A 216 -9.36 5.56 0.86
C PHE A 216 -9.48 6.53 -0.33
N LEU A 217 -10.03 7.71 -0.12
CA LEU A 217 -10.16 8.73 -1.18
C LEU A 217 -8.79 9.29 -1.61
N THR A 218 -7.89 9.55 -0.66
CA THR A 218 -6.49 9.93 -0.93
C THR A 218 -5.80 8.84 -1.75
N SER A 219 -6.02 7.58 -1.39
CA SER A 219 -5.47 6.43 -2.12
C SER A 219 -5.99 6.32 -3.55
N ILE A 220 -7.28 6.58 -3.79
CA ILE A 220 -7.86 6.65 -5.14
C ILE A 220 -7.23 7.79 -5.93
N PHE A 221 -7.09 8.97 -5.32
CA PHE A 221 -6.48 10.14 -5.95
C PHE A 221 -5.03 9.86 -6.38
N PHE A 222 -4.22 9.32 -5.48
CA PHE A 222 -2.83 8.91 -5.79
C PHE A 222 -2.78 7.82 -6.86
N GLY A 223 -3.65 6.82 -6.76
CA GLY A 223 -3.75 5.76 -7.76
C GLY A 223 -4.09 6.30 -9.15
N TYR A 224 -5.02 7.26 -9.25
CA TYR A 224 -5.35 7.95 -10.49
C TYR A 224 -4.15 8.71 -11.07
N VAL A 225 -3.44 9.49 -10.24
CA VAL A 225 -2.24 10.23 -10.68
C VAL A 225 -1.20 9.27 -11.25
N VAL A 226 -0.94 8.16 -10.56
CA VAL A 226 0.05 7.15 -10.98
C VAL A 226 -0.38 6.45 -12.26
N SER A 227 -1.63 6.03 -12.35
CA SER A 227 -2.14 5.36 -13.56
C SER A 227 -2.14 6.31 -14.77
N LYS A 228 -2.44 7.59 -14.57
CA LYS A 228 -2.46 8.58 -15.66
C LYS A 228 -1.07 9.00 -16.13
N SER A 229 -0.13 9.20 -15.19
CA SER A 229 1.22 9.70 -15.49
C SER A 229 2.24 8.59 -15.74
N GLY A 230 2.01 7.39 -15.20
CA GLY A 230 3.01 6.32 -15.10
C GLY A 230 4.18 6.65 -14.16
N SER A 231 3.97 7.56 -13.21
CA SER A 231 4.99 8.03 -12.27
C SER A 231 4.49 8.07 -10.84
N ILE A 232 5.28 7.56 -9.90
CA ILE A 232 5.02 7.65 -8.45
C ILE A 232 5.68 8.86 -7.79
N ALA A 233 6.46 9.66 -8.52
CA ALA A 233 7.35 10.67 -7.92
C ALA A 233 6.60 11.76 -7.14
N GLY A 234 5.56 12.33 -7.71
CA GLY A 234 4.75 13.37 -7.06
C GLY A 234 3.85 12.81 -5.97
N VAL A 235 3.35 11.58 -6.13
CA VAL A 235 2.59 10.88 -5.08
C VAL A 235 3.46 10.59 -3.86
N LEU A 236 4.69 10.12 -4.06
CA LEU A 236 5.68 9.90 -3.00
C LEU A 236 5.95 11.18 -2.21
N ILE A 237 6.23 12.29 -2.91
CA ILE A 237 6.48 13.59 -2.27
C ILE A 237 5.20 14.10 -1.59
N SER A 238 4.04 13.95 -2.22
CA SER A 238 2.75 14.33 -1.67
C SER A 238 2.44 13.58 -0.37
N HIS A 239 2.64 12.27 -0.33
CA HIS A 239 2.41 11.46 0.86
C HIS A 239 3.43 11.79 1.97
N ALA A 240 4.70 12.01 1.62
CA ALA A 240 5.68 12.48 2.59
C ALA A 240 5.28 13.82 3.22
N LEU A 241 4.85 14.78 2.41
CA LEU A 241 4.35 16.07 2.89
C LEU A 241 3.07 15.92 3.71
N LEU A 242 2.14 15.06 3.30
CA LEU A 242 0.94 14.72 4.07
C LEU A 242 1.33 14.27 5.48
N ASN A 243 2.21 13.28 5.61
CA ASN A 243 2.66 12.76 6.89
C ASN A 243 3.35 13.82 7.75
N ILE A 244 4.22 14.64 7.14
CA ILE A 244 4.91 15.74 7.84
C ILE A 244 3.92 16.80 8.33
N PHE A 245 2.93 17.17 7.50
CA PHE A 245 1.90 18.11 7.93
C PHE A 245 1.06 17.53 9.07
N TYR A 246 0.68 16.26 8.95
CA TYR A 246 -0.15 15.55 9.91
C TYR A 246 0.52 15.37 11.28
N LEU A 247 1.78 14.92 11.32
CA LEU A 247 2.46 14.50 12.55
C LEU A 247 3.55 15.45 13.06
N VAL A 248 3.97 16.44 12.27
CA VAL A 248 5.06 17.34 12.66
C VAL A 248 4.59 18.79 12.60
N ILE A 249 4.22 19.30 11.43
CA ILE A 249 3.95 20.74 11.27
C ILE A 249 2.71 21.15 12.05
N CYS A 250 1.53 20.57 11.80
CA CYS A 250 0.30 21.03 12.45
C CYS A 250 0.34 20.89 13.99
N PRO A 251 0.85 19.78 14.56
CA PRO A 251 1.00 19.67 16.01
C PRO A 251 1.97 20.67 16.66
N ILE A 252 3.02 21.13 15.98
CA ILE A 252 3.98 22.11 16.54
C ILE A 252 3.32 23.47 16.85
N TRP A 253 2.24 23.82 16.14
CA TRP A 253 1.55 25.11 16.28
C TRP A 253 0.37 25.09 17.27
N MET A 254 0.18 23.99 18.03
CA MET A 254 -0.78 23.90 19.14
C MET A 254 -0.06 23.85 20.49
#